data_AF-A0A1E9VFY1-F1
#
_entry.id   AF-A0A1E9VFY1-F1
#
_cell.length_a   1.000
_cell.length_b   1.000
_cell.length_c   1.000
_cell.angle_alpha   90.00
_cell.angle_beta   90.00
_cell.angle_gamma   90.00
#
_symmetry.space_group_name_H-M   'P 1'
#
loop_
_entity.id
_entity.type
_entity.pdbx_description
1 polymer ?
#
loop_
_entity_poly.entity_id
_entity_poly.type
_entity_poly.pdbx_seq_one_letter_code
_entity_poly.pdbx_strand_id
1 'polypeptide(L)'
;MLYVTRHGETTWNAQGLVCGRADVPLTEKGQMQAQKLAEKVVDLPVPITKIIHSPLQRARDTAQAVADRLSLPLTVDERLVEMDFGDYDGLPSKDENFQKARLAFAVRFPNGESVLDVYARIVPLLKECIEDEENVYLLVCHNALIRVINAYFHPMPNEGFFTFMVDNTELVSYE
;
A
#
# COMPACT_ATOMS: atom_id res chain seq x y z
N MET A 1 7.66 0.61 15.97
CA MET A 1 8.33 0.26 14.69
C MET A 1 7.36 -0.47 13.78
N LEU A 2 7.08 0.11 12.62
CA LEU A 2 6.15 -0.38 11.62
C LEU A 2 6.82 -0.34 10.25
N TYR A 3 6.88 -1.47 9.55
CA TYR A 3 7.29 -1.54 8.16
C TYR A 3 6.08 -1.52 7.25
N VAL A 4 6.19 -0.80 6.13
CA VAL A 4 5.15 -0.75 5.10
C VAL A 4 5.80 -0.90 3.74
N THR A 5 5.18 -1.68 2.86
CA THR A 5 5.65 -1.85 1.49
C THR A 5 4.50 -1.85 0.51
N ARG A 6 4.78 -1.34 -0.69
CA ARG A 6 3.87 -1.44 -1.82
C ARG A 6 4.00 -2.81 -2.47
N HIS A 7 2.89 -3.38 -2.90
CA HIS A 7 2.89 -4.59 -3.72
C HIS A 7 3.83 -4.49 -4.96
N GLY A 8 4.24 -5.63 -5.51
CA GLY A 8 4.99 -5.72 -6.76
C GLY A 8 4.25 -5.15 -7.97
N GLU A 9 4.96 -4.89 -9.07
CA GLU A 9 4.37 -4.36 -10.30
C GLU A 9 3.23 -5.25 -10.82
N THR A 10 2.11 -4.63 -11.19
CA THR A 10 1.00 -5.27 -11.92
C THR A 10 1.00 -4.89 -13.40
N THR A 11 0.22 -5.61 -14.22
CA THR A 11 0.06 -5.27 -15.64
C THR A 11 -0.45 -3.84 -15.83
N TRP A 12 -1.35 -3.36 -14.97
CA TRP A 12 -1.86 -1.99 -14.99
C TRP A 12 -0.81 -0.97 -14.57
N ASN A 13 0.09 -1.30 -13.64
CA ASN A 13 1.24 -0.43 -13.34
C ASN A 13 2.14 -0.28 -14.57
N ALA A 14 2.47 -1.38 -15.23
CA ALA A 14 3.32 -1.37 -16.43
C ALA A 14 2.68 -0.59 -17.60
N GLN A 15 1.35 -0.61 -17.71
CA GLN A 15 0.58 0.15 -18.70
C GLN A 15 0.31 1.61 -18.28
N GLY A 16 0.66 1.99 -17.05
CA GLY A 16 0.39 3.33 -16.51
C GLY A 16 -1.09 3.63 -16.34
N LEU A 17 -1.89 2.63 -15.96
CA LEU A 17 -3.33 2.77 -15.67
C LEU A 17 -3.57 2.99 -14.16
N VAL A 18 -4.65 3.69 -13.84
CA VAL A 18 -5.17 3.81 -12.47
C VAL A 18 -5.67 2.44 -12.03
N CYS A 19 -5.19 1.98 -10.88
CA CYS A 19 -5.54 0.68 -10.32
C CYS A 19 -5.96 0.84 -8.86
N GLY A 20 -7.24 1.07 -8.62
CA GLY A 20 -7.86 1.08 -7.30
C GLY A 20 -8.14 -0.35 -6.86
N ARG A 21 -9.41 -0.75 -6.92
CA ARG A 21 -9.87 -2.03 -6.36
C ARG A 21 -9.94 -3.17 -7.38
N ALA A 22 -9.69 -2.90 -8.65
CA ALA A 22 -9.50 -3.95 -9.64
C ALA A 22 -8.44 -4.97 -9.17
N ASP A 23 -8.78 -6.26 -9.20
CA ASP A 23 -7.88 -7.33 -8.75
C ASP A 23 -6.99 -7.79 -9.89
N VAL A 24 -5.97 -6.97 -10.16
CA VAL A 24 -5.00 -7.20 -11.23
C VAL A 24 -3.78 -7.94 -10.69
N PRO A 25 -3.37 -9.08 -11.29
CA PRO A 25 -2.24 -9.86 -10.80
C PRO A 25 -0.91 -9.15 -11.02
N LEU A 26 0.12 -9.64 -10.31
CA LEU A 26 1.51 -9.23 -10.53
C LEU A 26 2.00 -9.64 -11.92
N THR A 27 2.90 -8.85 -12.50
CA THR A 27 3.71 -9.28 -13.65
C THR A 27 4.81 -10.24 -13.19
N GLU A 28 5.50 -10.90 -14.12
CA GLU A 28 6.74 -11.65 -13.81
C GLU A 28 7.76 -10.75 -13.10
N LYS A 29 7.86 -9.48 -13.52
CA LYS A 29 8.70 -8.48 -12.86
C LYS A 29 8.20 -8.20 -11.44
N GLY A 30 6.89 -8.08 -11.22
CA GLY A 30 6.29 -7.93 -9.90
C GLY A 30 6.56 -9.11 -8.97
N GLN A 31 6.54 -10.33 -9.50
CA GLN A 31 6.90 -11.54 -8.75
C GLN A 31 8.38 -11.54 -8.35
N MET A 32 9.28 -11.19 -9.29
CA MET A 32 10.71 -11.05 -8.98
C MET A 32 10.99 -9.95 -7.96
N GLN A 33 10.26 -8.83 -8.03
CA GLN A 33 10.31 -7.76 -7.02
C GLN A 33 9.92 -8.27 -5.63
N ALA A 34 8.82 -9.04 -5.53
CA ALA A 34 8.39 -9.63 -4.26
C ALA A 34 9.44 -10.58 -3.67
N GLN A 35 10.12 -11.38 -4.50
CA GLN A 35 11.19 -12.25 -4.02
C GLN A 35 12.42 -11.47 -3.54
N LYS A 36 12.81 -10.40 -4.25
CA LYS A 36 13.91 -9.53 -3.80
C LYS A 36 13.58 -8.82 -2.48
N LEU A 37 12.33 -8.41 -2.30
CA LEU A 37 11.86 -7.89 -1.01
C LEU A 37 12.01 -8.95 0.08
N ALA A 38 11.58 -10.18 -0.17
CA ALA A 38 11.70 -11.29 0.77
C ALA A 38 13.16 -11.54 1.19
N GLU A 39 14.11 -11.45 0.27
CA GLU A 39 15.55 -11.52 0.58
C GLU A 39 15.99 -10.36 1.48
N LYS A 40 15.60 -9.13 1.13
CA LYS A 40 16.01 -7.91 1.84
C LYS A 40 15.51 -7.86 3.28
N VAL A 41 14.30 -8.35 3.57
CA VAL A 41 13.71 -8.22 4.91
C VAL A 41 14.40 -9.05 5.98
N VAL A 42 15.20 -10.06 5.61
CA VAL A 42 15.96 -10.90 6.54
C VAL A 42 17.06 -10.12 7.23
N ASP A 43 17.60 -9.11 6.55
CA ASP A 43 18.73 -8.30 7.03
C ASP A 43 18.26 -7.00 7.72
N LEU A 44 16.96 -6.87 8.04
CA LEU A 44 16.46 -5.70 8.74
C LEU A 44 17.02 -5.62 10.16
N PRO A 45 17.33 -4.40 10.66
CA PRO A 45 17.85 -4.22 12.00
C PRO A 45 16.85 -4.63 13.08
N VAL A 46 15.55 -4.51 12.79
CA VAL A 46 14.47 -4.96 13.66
C VAL A 46 13.67 -6.04 12.90
N PRO A 47 13.69 -7.31 13.35
CA PRO A 47 13.01 -8.40 12.64
C PRO A 47 11.49 -8.22 12.61
N ILE A 48 10.87 -8.50 11.47
CA ILE A 48 9.41 -8.57 11.33
C ILE A 48 8.90 -9.81 12.07
N THR A 49 7.83 -9.66 12.87
CA THR A 49 7.17 -10.76 13.58
C THR A 49 5.73 -11.00 13.12
N LYS A 50 5.10 -10.01 12.46
CA LYS A 50 3.74 -10.09 11.95
C LYS A 50 3.65 -9.49 10.54
N ILE A 51 2.89 -10.16 9.66
CA ILE A 51 2.63 -9.68 8.29
C ILE A 51 1.12 -9.52 8.12
N ILE A 52 0.70 -8.31 7.77
CA ILE A 52 -0.69 -7.99 7.42
C ILE A 52 -0.73 -7.51 5.98
N HIS A 53 -1.68 -7.99 5.19
CA HIS A 53 -1.79 -7.60 3.79
C HIS A 53 -3.20 -7.18 3.42
N SER A 54 -3.28 -6.35 2.38
CA SER A 54 -4.52 -6.05 1.69
C SER A 54 -5.18 -7.30 1.11
N PRO A 55 -6.52 -7.38 1.04
CA PRO A 55 -7.23 -8.51 0.44
C PRO A 55 -6.95 -8.72 -1.06
N LEU A 56 -6.43 -7.70 -1.76
CA LEU A 56 -6.18 -7.79 -3.21
C LEU A 56 -5.00 -8.72 -3.52
N GLN A 57 -5.15 -9.53 -4.57
CA GLN A 57 -4.23 -10.62 -4.91
C GLN A 57 -2.78 -10.12 -5.02
N ARG A 58 -2.54 -8.98 -5.70
CA ARG A 58 -1.20 -8.40 -5.85
C ARG A 58 -0.46 -8.16 -4.54
N ALA A 59 -1.18 -7.74 -3.49
CA ALA A 59 -0.61 -7.49 -2.18
C ALA A 59 -0.41 -8.82 -1.43
N ARG A 60 -1.37 -9.74 -1.51
CA ARG A 60 -1.26 -11.09 -0.98
C ARG A 60 -0.05 -11.83 -1.55
N ASP A 61 0.12 -11.84 -2.87
CA ASP A 61 1.21 -12.54 -3.54
C ASP A 61 2.58 -11.94 -3.16
N THR A 62 2.64 -10.61 -3.00
CA THR A 62 3.85 -9.94 -2.50
C THR A 62 4.14 -10.31 -1.04
N ALA A 63 3.11 -10.33 -0.19
CA ALA A 63 3.23 -10.71 1.21
C ALA A 63 3.61 -12.18 1.39
N GLN A 64 3.11 -13.07 0.53
CA GLN A 64 3.39 -14.50 0.57
C GLN A 64 4.88 -14.79 0.37
N ALA A 65 5.53 -14.11 -0.57
CA ALA A 65 6.98 -14.26 -0.77
C ALA A 65 7.77 -13.94 0.52
N VAL A 66 7.38 -12.88 1.22
CA VAL A 66 7.99 -12.49 2.50
C VAL A 66 7.67 -13.50 3.60
N ALA A 67 6.41 -13.91 3.72
CA ALA A 67 5.95 -14.87 4.71
C ALA A 67 6.65 -16.23 4.58
N ASP A 68 6.79 -16.74 3.36
CA ASP A 68 7.50 -17.99 3.08
C ASP A 68 8.97 -17.90 3.52
N ARG A 69 9.62 -16.76 3.23
CA ARG A 69 11.02 -16.55 3.58
C ARG A 69 11.27 -16.43 5.08
N LEU A 70 10.34 -15.82 5.81
CA LEU A 70 10.41 -15.64 7.26
C LEU A 70 9.74 -16.76 8.05
N SER A 71 9.05 -17.69 7.39
CA SER A 71 8.20 -18.72 8.01
C SER A 71 7.16 -18.13 8.95
N LEU A 72 6.53 -17.03 8.54
CA LEU A 72 5.48 -16.33 9.30
C LEU A 72 4.09 -16.54 8.69
N PRO A 73 3.02 -16.54 9.50
CA PRO A 73 1.67 -16.54 8.97
C PRO A 73 1.30 -15.20 8.32
N LEU A 74 0.37 -15.24 7.38
CA LEU A 74 -0.27 -14.07 6.79
C LEU A 74 -1.61 -13.77 7.45
N THR A 75 -1.85 -12.51 7.76
CA THR A 75 -3.17 -12.00 8.17
C THR A 75 -3.69 -11.05 7.11
N VAL A 76 -4.94 -11.22 6.69
CA VAL A 76 -5.62 -10.27 5.80
C VAL A 76 -6.32 -9.19 6.63
N ASP A 77 -6.28 -7.95 6.17
CA ASP A 77 -7.08 -6.85 6.73
C ASP A 77 -7.70 -5.99 5.63
N GLU A 78 -9.02 -5.89 5.62
CA GLU A 78 -9.79 -5.11 4.65
C GLU A 78 -9.43 -3.61 4.68
N ARG A 79 -8.97 -3.10 5.83
CA ARG A 79 -8.54 -1.70 5.98
C ARG A 79 -7.31 -1.37 5.14
N LEU A 80 -6.58 -2.38 4.65
CA LEU A 80 -5.43 -2.23 3.76
C LEU A 80 -5.79 -2.24 2.26
N VAL A 81 -7.06 -2.38 1.87
CA VAL A 81 -7.47 -2.27 0.44
C VAL A 81 -7.07 -0.92 -0.14
N GLU A 82 -6.69 -0.88 -1.43
CA GLU A 82 -6.37 0.39 -2.10
C GLU A 82 -7.57 1.34 -2.06
N MET A 83 -7.27 2.64 -2.16
CA MET A 83 -8.26 3.66 -2.38
C MET A 83 -9.17 3.29 -3.57
N ASP A 84 -10.48 3.38 -3.36
CA ASP A 84 -11.44 3.21 -4.45
C ASP A 84 -11.44 4.45 -5.35
N PHE A 85 -10.86 4.33 -6.54
CA PHE A 85 -10.90 5.40 -7.53
C PHE A 85 -12.19 5.40 -8.36
N GLY A 86 -13.10 4.44 -8.11
CA GLY A 86 -14.40 4.35 -8.74
C GLY A 86 -14.32 4.36 -10.27
N ASP A 87 -15.01 5.31 -10.90
CA ASP A 87 -15.10 5.42 -12.36
C ASP A 87 -13.74 5.68 -13.07
N TYR A 88 -12.68 5.96 -12.32
CA TYR A 88 -11.33 6.16 -12.87
C TYR A 88 -10.52 4.86 -13.01
N ASP A 89 -10.94 3.74 -12.44
CA ASP A 89 -10.21 2.48 -12.57
C ASP A 89 -10.04 2.07 -14.04
N GLY A 90 -8.81 1.74 -14.43
CA GLY A 90 -8.45 1.35 -15.80
C GLY A 90 -8.20 2.52 -16.75
N LEU A 91 -8.47 3.76 -16.35
CA LEU A 91 -8.10 4.93 -17.14
C LEU A 91 -6.59 5.19 -17.08
N PRO A 92 -5.99 5.86 -18.08
CA PRO A 92 -4.60 6.29 -18.00
C PRO A 92 -4.37 7.12 -16.73
N SER A 93 -3.33 6.78 -15.97
CA SER A 93 -2.95 7.52 -14.77
C SER A 93 -2.61 8.99 -15.05
N LYS A 94 -2.29 9.35 -16.30
CA LYS A 94 -2.05 10.73 -16.74
C LYS A 94 -3.31 11.42 -17.27
N ASP A 95 -4.48 10.81 -17.15
CA ASP A 95 -5.76 11.46 -17.50
C ASP A 95 -5.93 12.77 -16.71
N GLU A 96 -6.28 13.85 -17.42
CA GLU A 96 -6.34 15.19 -16.83
C GLU A 96 -7.44 15.31 -15.77
N ASN A 97 -8.58 14.64 -15.97
CA ASN A 97 -9.68 14.67 -15.01
C ASN A 97 -9.28 13.92 -13.74
N PHE A 98 -8.62 12.77 -13.87
CA PHE A 98 -8.08 12.05 -12.73
C PHE A 98 -7.05 12.87 -11.97
N GLN A 99 -6.09 13.48 -12.68
CA GLN A 99 -5.03 14.31 -12.08
C GLN A 99 -5.58 15.52 -11.33
N LYS A 100 -6.67 16.11 -11.81
CA LYS A 100 -7.38 17.17 -11.10
C LYS A 100 -8.16 16.64 -9.90
N ALA A 101 -8.92 15.57 -10.07
CA ALA A 101 -9.78 15.00 -9.03
C ALA A 101 -8.97 14.51 -7.81
N ARG A 102 -7.82 13.86 -8.05
CA ARG A 102 -6.97 13.30 -6.99
C ARG A 102 -6.36 14.33 -6.03
N LEU A 103 -6.44 15.62 -6.32
CA LEU A 103 -5.92 16.70 -5.47
C LEU A 103 -6.93 17.16 -4.41
N ALA A 104 -8.14 16.59 -4.39
CA ALA A 104 -9.19 16.93 -3.42
C ALA A 104 -9.23 15.90 -2.28
N PHE A 105 -8.89 16.33 -1.06
CA PHE A 105 -8.88 15.45 0.12
C PHE A 105 -10.27 14.92 0.51
N ALA A 106 -11.24 15.83 0.56
CA ALA A 106 -12.57 15.56 1.13
C ALA A 106 -13.63 15.19 0.08
N VAL A 107 -13.26 15.17 -1.20
CA VAL A 107 -14.18 14.84 -2.29
C VAL A 107 -13.98 13.39 -2.66
N ARG A 108 -15.07 12.62 -2.67
CA ARG A 108 -15.04 11.24 -3.15
C ARG A 108 -14.91 11.23 -4.67
N PHE A 109 -14.12 10.30 -5.21
CA PHE A 109 -14.23 9.96 -6.61
C PHE A 109 -15.67 9.47 -6.92
N PRO A 110 -16.19 9.64 -8.15
CA PRO A 110 -17.46 9.06 -8.55
C PRO A 110 -17.46 7.55 -8.30
N ASN A 111 -18.44 7.06 -7.54
CA ASN A 111 -18.52 5.66 -7.07
C ASN A 111 -17.28 5.15 -6.30
N GLY A 112 -16.50 6.05 -5.70
CA GLY A 112 -15.26 5.71 -4.99
C GLY A 112 -15.13 6.36 -3.61
N GLU A 113 -13.89 6.41 -3.12
CA GLU A 113 -13.51 6.94 -1.81
C GLU A 113 -12.94 8.36 -1.92
N SER A 114 -12.92 9.08 -0.80
CA SER A 114 -12.11 10.27 -0.59
C SER A 114 -10.87 9.92 0.23
N VAL A 115 -9.88 10.81 0.27
CA VAL A 115 -8.70 10.62 1.13
C VAL A 115 -9.12 10.53 2.60
N LEU A 116 -10.17 11.24 3.00
CA LEU A 116 -10.72 11.18 4.37
C LEU A 116 -11.34 9.82 4.69
N ASP A 117 -11.99 9.16 3.72
CA ASP A 117 -12.52 7.81 3.93
C ASP A 117 -11.38 6.80 4.14
N VAL A 118 -10.32 6.91 3.33
CA VAL A 118 -9.10 6.11 3.47
C VAL A 118 -8.46 6.33 4.84
N TYR A 119 -8.29 7.60 5.25
CA TYR A 119 -7.74 7.95 6.55
C TYR A 119 -8.56 7.37 7.70
N ALA A 120 -9.89 7.50 7.65
CA ALA A 120 -10.78 6.99 8.69
C ALA A 120 -10.67 5.47 8.88
N ARG A 121 -10.47 4.69 7.81
CA ARG A 121 -10.35 3.23 7.90
C ARG A 121 -8.95 2.74 8.26
N ILE A 122 -7.88 3.43 7.86
CA ILE A 122 -6.51 2.94 8.11
C ILE A 122 -6.00 3.28 9.52
N VAL A 123 -6.40 4.43 10.08
CA VAL A 123 -5.88 4.90 11.38
C VAL A 123 -6.12 3.92 12.54
N PRO A 124 -7.29 3.26 12.67
CA PRO A 124 -7.47 2.25 13.72
C PRO A 124 -6.44 1.12 13.64
N LEU A 125 -6.15 0.60 12.43
CA LEU A 125 -5.12 -0.43 12.25
C LEU A 125 -3.72 0.07 12.64
N LEU A 126 -3.38 1.30 12.24
CA LEU A 126 -2.08 1.88 12.61
C LEU A 126 -1.93 1.99 14.13
N LYS A 127 -2.97 2.41 14.84
CA LYS A 127 -2.96 2.48 16.31
C LYS A 127 -2.79 1.11 16.93
N GLU A 128 -3.55 0.11 16.49
CA GLU A 128 -3.42 -1.28 16.94
C GLU A 128 -1.98 -1.79 16.77
N CYS A 129 -1.34 -1.53 15.62
CA CYS A 129 0.05 -1.93 15.38
C CYS A 129 1.08 -1.16 16.21
N ILE A 130 0.84 0.11 16.54
CA ILE A 130 1.77 0.96 17.31
C ILE A 130 1.66 0.67 18.81
N GLU A 131 0.45 0.39 19.30
CA GLU A 131 0.17 0.09 20.71
C GLU A 131 0.62 -1.32 21.11
N ASP A 132 0.85 -2.20 20.14
CA ASP A 132 1.42 -3.53 20.34
C ASP A 132 2.95 -3.49 20.45
N GLU A 133 3.45 -3.46 21.67
CA GLU A 133 4.90 -3.44 21.98
C GLU A 133 5.60 -4.80 21.77
N GLU A 134 4.85 -5.90 21.56
CA GLU A 134 5.43 -7.24 21.41
C GLU A 134 5.77 -7.58 19.95
N ASN A 135 5.15 -6.89 18.99
CA ASN A 135 5.24 -7.23 17.59
C ASN A 135 5.80 -6.11 16.71
N VAL A 136 6.46 -6.53 15.63
CA VAL A 136 6.97 -5.67 14.58
C VAL A 136 6.26 -6.04 13.29
N TYR A 137 5.48 -5.11 12.78
CA TYR A 137 4.54 -5.35 11.69
C TYR A 137 5.15 -5.01 10.33
N LEU A 138 4.86 -5.85 9.34
CA LEU A 138 4.94 -5.50 7.92
C LEU A 138 3.52 -5.38 7.36
N LEU A 139 3.18 -4.18 6.87
CA LEU A 139 1.94 -3.95 6.10
C LEU A 139 2.25 -3.99 4.60
N VAL A 140 1.59 -4.88 3.85
CA VAL A 140 1.73 -4.97 2.39
C VAL A 140 0.46 -4.42 1.74
N CYS A 141 0.57 -3.25 1.11
CA CYS A 141 -0.56 -2.52 0.55
C CYS A 141 -0.20 -1.72 -0.71
N HIS A 142 -0.74 -0.51 -0.85
CA HIS A 142 -0.86 0.20 -2.13
C HIS A 142 -0.50 1.68 -2.01
N ASN A 143 -0.17 2.32 -3.12
CA ASN A 143 0.48 3.63 -3.10
C ASN A 143 -0.38 4.75 -2.49
N ALA A 144 -1.69 4.81 -2.77
CA ALA A 144 -2.52 5.87 -2.18
C ALA A 144 -2.71 5.66 -0.69
N LEU A 145 -2.80 4.40 -0.23
CA LEU A 145 -2.76 4.08 1.20
C LEU A 145 -1.46 4.47 1.87
N ILE A 146 -0.30 4.12 1.29
CA ILE A 146 1.01 4.41 1.88
C ILE A 146 1.22 5.92 1.99
N ARG A 147 0.69 6.71 1.06
CA ARG A 147 0.67 8.18 1.19
C ARG A 147 -0.08 8.66 2.43
N VAL A 148 -1.24 8.08 2.71
CA VAL A 148 -2.03 8.40 3.92
C VAL A 148 -1.31 7.96 5.18
N ILE A 149 -0.71 6.76 5.18
CA ILE A 149 0.11 6.25 6.29
C ILE A 149 1.30 7.20 6.52
N ASN A 150 2.02 7.58 5.47
CA ASN A 150 3.14 8.51 5.59
C ASN A 150 2.73 9.85 6.21
N ALA A 151 1.60 10.40 5.80
CA ALA A 151 1.09 11.66 6.33
C ALA A 151 0.64 11.57 7.81
N TYR A 152 0.26 10.38 8.28
CA TYR A 152 -0.05 10.13 9.68
C TYR A 152 1.19 10.28 10.58
N PHE A 153 2.33 9.72 10.15
CA PHE A 153 3.60 9.80 10.89
C PHE A 153 4.37 11.09 10.63
N HIS A 154 4.27 11.65 9.42
CA HIS A 154 5.02 12.81 8.97
C HIS A 154 4.06 13.88 8.44
N PRO A 155 3.50 14.74 9.32
CA PRO A 155 2.65 15.85 8.90
C PRO A 155 3.35 16.70 7.83
N MET A 156 2.67 16.94 6.71
CA MET A 156 3.25 17.59 5.54
C MET A 156 2.27 18.53 4.84
N PRO A 157 2.76 19.52 4.08
CA PRO A 157 1.92 20.36 3.22
C PRO A 157 1.20 19.54 2.14
N ASN A 158 0.07 20.05 1.65
CA ASN A 158 -0.76 19.40 0.63
C ASN A 158 0.04 19.03 -0.64
N GLU A 159 0.96 19.90 -1.06
CA GLU A 159 1.80 19.65 -2.24
C GLU A 159 2.69 18.41 -2.05
N GLY A 160 3.31 18.26 -0.88
CA GLY A 160 4.11 17.09 -0.51
C GLY A 160 3.26 15.82 -0.42
N PHE A 161 2.04 15.93 0.09
CA PHE A 161 1.12 14.79 0.16
C PHE A 161 0.86 14.19 -1.23
N PHE A 162 0.37 14.97 -2.19
CA PHE A 162 -0.08 14.42 -3.48
C PHE A 162 1.06 13.95 -4.39
N THR A 163 2.28 14.45 -4.15
CA THR A 163 3.50 14.07 -4.89
C THR A 163 4.23 12.88 -4.27
N PHE A 164 3.99 12.57 -2.99
CA PHE A 164 4.56 11.40 -2.35
C PHE A 164 4.11 10.09 -3.04
N MET A 165 5.09 9.24 -3.29
CA MET A 165 4.95 7.96 -3.98
C MET A 165 6.02 7.00 -3.46
N VAL A 166 5.64 5.73 -3.37
CA VAL A 166 6.53 4.62 -3.01
C VAL A 166 6.56 3.67 -4.20
N ASP A 167 7.76 3.28 -4.61
CA ASP A 167 7.96 2.36 -5.72
C ASP A 167 7.46 0.96 -5.35
N ASN A 168 7.14 0.14 -6.36
CA ASN A 168 6.73 -1.24 -6.12
C ASN A 168 7.82 -1.98 -5.32
N THR A 169 7.43 -2.64 -4.22
CA THR A 169 8.31 -3.33 -3.25
C THR A 169 9.36 -2.47 -2.56
N GLU A 170 9.27 -1.14 -2.66
CA GLU A 170 10.01 -0.27 -1.76
C GLU A 170 9.47 -0.44 -0.34
N LEU A 171 10.39 -0.51 0.62
CA LEU A 171 10.10 -0.71 2.04
C LEU A 171 10.36 0.61 2.76
N VAL A 172 9.34 1.12 3.43
CA VAL A 172 9.41 2.29 4.31
C VAL A 172 9.18 1.85 5.76
N SER A 173 9.76 2.59 6.70
CA SER A 173 9.65 2.30 8.13
C SER A 173 9.19 3.53 8.90
N TYR A 174 8.40 3.31 9.93
CA TYR A 174 7.90 4.32 10.86
C TYR A 174 8.20 3.90 12.29
N GLU A 175 8.65 4.83 13.11
CA GLU A 175 8.89 4.59 14.54
C GLU A 175 7.60 4.75 15.35
#